data_AF-A0A7S1N9C0-F1
#
_entry.id   AF-A0A7S1N9C0-F1
#
_cell.length_a   1.000
_cell.length_b   1.000
_cell.length_c   1.000
_cell.angle_alpha   90.00
_cell.angle_beta   90.00
_cell.angle_gamma   90.00
#
_symmetry.space_group_name_H-M   'P 1'
#
loop_
_entity.id
_entity.type
_entity.pdbx_description
1 polymer ?
#
loop_
_entity_poly.entity_id
_entity_poly.type
_entity_poly.pdbx_seq_one_letter_code
_entity_poly.pdbx_strand_id
1 'polypeptide(L)'
;AVFGGYAEDNIAALLNGVGSLAWNPVNSRVFAQRDFLTIKLFDTAMPGQPFHILGMQDLMRQHNLPELCETDLIFDKFEAVWSPDAQYLATGTYRHQWVRIHASTGRIEYHTPPAQRWATGTGGVGHSPYSPDAPQAFTEPDFQ
;
A
#
# COMPACT_ATOMS: atom_id res chain seq x y z
N ALA A 1 11.32 -20.64 -25.24
CA ALA A 1 10.12 -20.58 -24.37
C ALA A 1 10.33 -21.19 -22.97
N VAL A 2 11.56 -21.30 -22.46
CA VAL A 2 11.85 -21.91 -21.13
C VAL A 2 12.20 -20.87 -20.05
N PHE A 3 12.44 -19.61 -20.45
CA PHE A 3 12.78 -18.51 -19.53
C PHE A 3 11.56 -17.76 -18.95
N GLY A 4 10.34 -18.06 -19.42
CA GLY A 4 9.12 -17.39 -18.94
C GLY A 4 8.66 -17.86 -17.56
N GLY A 5 8.68 -19.18 -17.31
CA GLY A 5 8.13 -19.75 -16.07
C GLY A 5 8.89 -19.35 -14.81
N TYR A 6 10.23 -19.37 -14.84
CA TYR A 6 11.05 -19.00 -13.67
C TYR A 6 10.92 -17.51 -13.31
N ALA A 7 10.73 -16.63 -14.29
CA ALA A 7 10.53 -15.21 -14.03
C ALA A 7 9.15 -14.94 -13.42
N GLU A 8 8.10 -15.59 -13.94
CA GLU A 8 6.73 -15.45 -13.42
C GLU A 8 6.59 -15.99 -11.99
N ASP A 9 7.20 -17.13 -11.69
CA ASP A 9 7.18 -17.72 -10.34
C ASP A 9 7.87 -16.82 -9.30
N ASN A 10 8.98 -16.17 -9.69
CA ASN A 10 9.70 -15.24 -8.81
C ASN A 10 8.89 -13.96 -8.56
N ILE A 11 8.22 -13.43 -9.59
CA ILE A 11 7.36 -12.25 -9.45
C ILE A 11 6.16 -12.57 -8.56
N ALA A 12 5.53 -13.74 -8.73
CA ALA A 12 4.44 -14.17 -7.86
C ALA A 12 4.89 -14.29 -6.39
N ALA A 13 6.10 -14.77 -6.14
CA ALA A 13 6.66 -14.84 -4.79
C ALA A 13 6.88 -13.44 -4.17
N LEU A 14 7.32 -12.47 -4.96
CA LEU A 14 7.48 -11.08 -4.53
C LEU A 14 6.13 -10.42 -4.21
N LEU A 15 5.15 -10.56 -5.11
CA LEU A 15 3.82 -9.97 -4.92
C LEU A 15 3.06 -10.55 -3.71
N ASN A 16 3.19 -11.87 -3.51
CA ASN A 16 2.51 -12.59 -2.43
C ASN A 16 3.32 -12.61 -1.12
N GLY A 17 4.54 -12.07 -1.13
CA GLY A 17 5.38 -11.95 0.05
C GLY A 17 4.65 -11.15 1.14
N VAL A 18 4.64 -11.68 2.36
CA VAL A 18 4.03 -10.98 3.50
C VAL A 18 4.90 -9.76 3.86
N GLY A 19 4.36 -8.57 3.60
CA GLY A 19 5.04 -7.30 3.88
C GLY A 19 4.83 -6.83 5.31
N SER A 20 3.60 -6.94 5.82
CA SER A 20 3.24 -6.48 7.17
C SER A 20 2.13 -7.34 7.78
N LEU A 21 2.18 -7.49 9.11
CA LEU A 21 1.17 -8.16 9.93
C LEU A 21 0.76 -7.23 11.07
N ALA A 22 -0.54 -7.09 11.28
CA ALA A 22 -1.08 -6.24 12.33
C ALA A 22 -2.19 -6.96 13.09
N TRP A 23 -1.97 -7.21 14.38
CA TRP A 23 -2.98 -7.81 15.25
C TRP A 23 -4.06 -6.81 15.60
N ASN A 24 -5.31 -7.26 15.62
CA ASN A 24 -6.42 -6.47 16.11
C ASN A 24 -6.19 -6.17 17.60
N PRO A 25 -6.20 -4.89 18.02
CA PRO A 25 -5.77 -4.49 19.36
C PRO A 25 -6.76 -4.91 20.46
N VAL A 26 -7.99 -5.26 20.10
CA VAL A 26 -9.05 -5.67 21.03
C VAL A 26 -9.29 -7.18 20.98
N ASN A 27 -9.14 -7.80 19.80
CA ASN A 27 -9.40 -9.21 19.57
C ASN A 27 -8.14 -9.95 19.08
N SER A 28 -7.46 -10.65 19.98
CA SER A 28 -6.22 -11.39 19.71
C SER A 28 -6.38 -12.59 18.74
N ARG A 29 -7.58 -12.87 18.24
CA ARG A 29 -7.81 -13.90 17.22
C ARG A 29 -7.74 -13.34 15.81
N VAL A 30 -7.95 -12.03 15.66
CA VAL A 30 -8.03 -11.37 14.36
C VAL A 30 -6.72 -10.66 14.06
N PHE A 31 -6.22 -10.81 12.84
CA PHE A 31 -5.10 -10.03 12.35
C PHE A 31 -5.29 -9.68 10.87
N ALA A 32 -4.62 -8.60 10.46
CA ALA A 32 -4.50 -8.21 9.08
C ALA A 32 -3.11 -8.58 8.56
N GLN A 33 -3.07 -9.01 7.30
CA GLN A 33 -1.86 -9.25 6.52
C GLN A 33 -1.88 -8.34 5.31
N ARG A 34 -0.82 -7.57 5.12
CA ARG A 34 -0.59 -6.77 3.92
C ARG A 34 0.50 -7.43 3.08
N ASP A 35 0.18 -7.72 1.83
CA ASP A 35 1.15 -8.00 0.77
C ASP A 35 1.13 -6.85 -0.25
N PHE A 36 1.86 -6.99 -1.35
CA PHE A 36 2.05 -5.89 -2.31
C PHE A 36 0.70 -5.39 -2.87
N LEU A 37 -0.18 -6.32 -3.27
CA LEU A 37 -1.43 -6.01 -3.96
C LEU A 37 -2.67 -6.12 -3.08
N THR A 38 -2.59 -6.69 -1.88
CA THR A 38 -3.78 -6.98 -1.07
C THR A 38 -3.60 -6.75 0.42
N ILE A 39 -4.72 -6.43 1.07
CA ILE A 39 -4.91 -6.63 2.51
C ILE A 39 -5.85 -7.82 2.70
N LYS A 40 -5.47 -8.73 3.58
CA LYS A 40 -6.24 -9.90 3.96
C LYS A 40 -6.51 -9.86 5.46
N LEU A 41 -7.74 -10.18 5.86
CA LEU A 41 -8.12 -10.29 7.27
C LEU A 41 -8.34 -11.75 7.64
N PHE A 42 -7.72 -12.18 8.72
CA PHE A 42 -7.75 -13.56 9.19
C PHE A 42 -8.32 -13.64 10.61
N ASP A 43 -9.01 -14.74 10.89
CA ASP A 43 -9.40 -15.16 12.23
C ASP A 43 -8.72 -16.50 12.51
N THR A 44 -7.91 -16.59 13.57
CA THR A 44 -7.22 -17.83 13.96
C THR A 44 -8.18 -18.94 14.37
N ALA A 45 -9.44 -18.62 14.67
CA ALA A 45 -10.52 -19.60 14.87
C ALA A 45 -10.97 -20.28 13.58
N MET A 46 -10.70 -19.67 12.43
CA MET A 46 -11.06 -20.15 11.11
C MET A 46 -9.79 -20.42 10.28
N PRO A 47 -8.95 -21.39 10.69
CA PRO A 47 -7.71 -21.69 9.99
C PRO A 47 -8.04 -22.28 8.62
N GLY A 48 -7.78 -21.52 7.56
CA GLY A 48 -7.93 -22.01 6.18
C GLY A 48 -8.12 -20.93 5.13
N GLN A 49 -8.68 -19.79 5.49
CA GLN A 49 -8.83 -18.67 4.54
C GLN A 49 -9.04 -17.34 5.27
N PRO A 50 -8.64 -16.21 4.65
CA PRO A 50 -9.03 -14.90 5.14
C PRO A 50 -10.54 -14.70 4.98
N PHE A 51 -11.16 -13.97 5.91
CA PHE A 51 -12.57 -13.60 5.84
C PHE A 51 -12.82 -12.32 5.05
N HIS A 52 -11.78 -11.51 4.79
CA HIS A 52 -11.80 -10.46 3.76
C HIS A 52 -10.51 -10.49 2.94
N ILE A 53 -10.63 -10.30 1.63
CA ILE A 53 -9.51 -10.10 0.69
C ILE A 53 -9.79 -8.79 -0.06
N LEU A 54 -8.93 -7.81 0.14
CA LEU A 54 -9.13 -6.44 -0.33
C LEU A 54 -7.98 -6.05 -1.25
N GLY A 55 -8.26 -5.90 -2.54
CA GLY A 55 -7.27 -5.51 -3.54
C GLY A 55 -6.94 -4.01 -3.46
N MET A 56 -5.65 -3.69 -3.47
CA MET A 56 -5.11 -2.34 -3.51
C MET A 56 -4.99 -1.90 -4.96
N GLN A 57 -6.02 -1.22 -5.45
CA GLN A 57 -6.31 -1.07 -6.87
C GLN A 57 -5.39 -0.08 -7.61
N ASP A 58 -4.60 0.71 -6.88
CA ASP A 58 -3.78 1.77 -7.47
C ASP A 58 -2.62 1.23 -8.33
N LEU A 59 -2.07 0.06 -7.99
CA LEU A 59 -0.95 -0.54 -8.73
C LEU A 59 -1.37 -1.19 -10.05
N MET A 60 -2.37 -2.09 -10.00
CA MET A 60 -2.74 -2.89 -11.18
C MET A 60 -3.39 -2.08 -12.31
N ARG A 61 -3.90 -0.88 -12.00
CA ARG A 61 -4.54 -0.01 -13.01
C ARG A 61 -3.56 0.88 -13.76
N GLN A 62 -2.37 1.15 -13.22
CA GLN A 62 -1.44 2.13 -13.76
C GLN A 62 -0.21 1.50 -14.38
N HIS A 63 0.28 0.41 -13.80
CA HIS A 63 1.52 -0.23 -14.23
C HIS A 63 1.27 -1.70 -14.55
N ASN A 64 1.80 -2.16 -15.68
CA ASN A 64 1.88 -3.58 -15.95
C ASN A 64 2.99 -4.19 -15.06
N LEU A 65 2.91 -5.50 -14.80
CA LEU A 65 3.92 -6.21 -14.01
C LEU A 65 5.37 -5.95 -14.47
N PRO A 66 5.68 -5.88 -15.79
CA PRO A 66 7.01 -5.52 -16.28
C PRO A 66 7.50 -4.15 -15.80
N GLU A 67 6.68 -3.11 -15.87
CA GLU A 67 7.06 -1.73 -15.50
C GLU A 67 7.36 -1.62 -13.99
N LEU A 68 6.64 -2.38 -13.16
CA LEU A 68 6.92 -2.47 -11.72
C LEU A 68 8.25 -3.18 -11.42
N CYS A 69 8.67 -4.12 -12.28
CA CYS A 69 9.95 -4.81 -12.14
C CYS A 69 11.12 -3.96 -12.61
N GLU A 70 10.91 -3.05 -13.56
CA GLU A 70 11.94 -2.14 -14.08
C GLU A 70 12.21 -0.96 -13.13
N THR A 71 11.20 -0.54 -12.36
CA THR A 71 11.25 0.64 -11.48
C THR A 71 11.58 0.31 -10.02
N ASP A 72 11.92 -0.94 -9.70
CA ASP A 72 12.14 -1.46 -8.33
C ASP A 72 10.97 -1.28 -7.35
N LEU A 73 9.83 -0.70 -7.79
CA LEU A 73 8.65 -0.50 -6.97
C LEU A 73 8.12 -1.82 -6.40
N ILE A 74 8.32 -2.94 -7.10
CA ILE A 74 7.94 -4.27 -6.62
C ILE A 74 8.55 -4.65 -5.25
N PHE A 75 9.60 -3.96 -4.80
CA PHE A 75 10.26 -4.22 -3.51
C PHE A 75 9.75 -3.38 -2.34
N ASP A 76 8.91 -2.37 -2.57
CA ASP A 76 8.40 -1.58 -1.46
C ASP A 76 7.41 -2.38 -0.61
N LYS A 77 7.36 -2.00 0.67
CA LYS A 77 6.47 -2.62 1.65
C LYS A 77 5.65 -1.55 2.33
N PHE A 78 4.34 -1.57 2.08
CA PHE A 78 3.39 -0.80 2.87
C PHE A 78 3.04 -1.54 4.15
N GLU A 79 2.83 -0.77 5.21
CA GLU A 79 2.34 -1.29 6.48
C GLU A 79 0.82 -1.25 6.54
N ALA A 80 0.23 -2.20 7.26
CA ALA A 80 -1.14 -2.10 7.72
C ALA A 80 -1.15 -1.84 9.23
N VAL A 81 -2.05 -0.98 9.69
CA VAL A 81 -2.22 -0.66 11.11
C VAL A 81 -3.69 -0.65 11.48
N TRP A 82 -4.01 -0.99 12.73
CA TRP A 82 -5.37 -0.93 13.26
C TRP A 82 -5.63 0.39 13.97
N SER A 83 -6.87 0.87 13.90
CA SER A 83 -7.34 1.89 14.82
C SER A 83 -7.42 1.32 16.24
N PRO A 84 -7.25 2.15 17.29
CA PRO A 84 -7.27 1.68 18.68
C PRO A 84 -8.59 1.01 19.10
N ASP A 85 -9.70 1.41 18.50
CA ASP A 85 -11.04 0.85 18.71
C ASP A 85 -11.32 -0.41 17.86
N ALA A 86 -10.32 -0.87 17.10
CA ALA A 86 -10.38 -2.05 16.24
C ALA A 86 -11.46 -2.00 15.14
N GLN A 87 -12.08 -0.84 14.87
CA GLN A 87 -13.10 -0.71 13.83
C GLN A 87 -12.51 -0.55 12.43
N TYR A 88 -11.31 0.01 12.34
CA TYR A 88 -10.69 0.37 11.08
C TYR A 88 -9.26 -0.15 10.96
N LEU A 89 -8.84 -0.34 9.72
CA LEU A 89 -7.44 -0.44 9.33
C LEU A 89 -7.05 0.77 8.50
N ALA A 90 -5.78 1.13 8.56
CA ALA A 90 -5.17 2.10 7.66
C ALA A 90 -3.94 1.51 6.97
N THR A 91 -3.69 1.95 5.74
CA THR A 91 -2.49 1.58 4.98
C THR A 91 -2.14 2.63 3.93
N GLY A 92 -0.87 2.68 3.53
CA GLY A 92 -0.41 3.56 2.46
C GLY A 92 -0.67 3.02 1.05
N THR A 93 -0.54 3.91 0.08
CA THR A 93 -0.59 3.63 -1.37
C THR A 93 0.55 4.33 -2.08
N TYR A 94 0.76 4.02 -3.36
CA TYR A 94 1.70 4.74 -4.22
C TYR A 94 1.20 6.09 -4.69
N ARG A 95 -0.11 6.34 -4.57
CA ARG A 95 -0.64 7.69 -4.70
C ARG A 95 -0.34 8.40 -3.39
N HIS A 96 -0.29 9.72 -3.40
CA HIS A 96 -0.22 10.52 -2.18
C HIS A 96 -1.56 10.44 -1.41
N GLN A 97 -1.93 9.21 -1.04
CA GLN A 97 -3.19 8.78 -0.48
C GLN A 97 -2.92 7.63 0.48
N TRP A 98 -3.76 7.53 1.49
CA TRP A 98 -3.86 6.41 2.39
C TRP A 98 -5.29 5.88 2.36
N VAL A 99 -5.43 4.60 2.66
CA VAL A 99 -6.70 3.90 2.61
C VAL A 99 -7.15 3.60 4.03
N ARG A 100 -8.42 3.87 4.32
CA ARG A 100 -9.12 3.42 5.52
C ARG A 100 -10.05 2.27 5.15
N ILE A 101 -10.01 1.19 5.93
CA ILE A 101 -10.82 0.00 5.69
C ILE A 101 -11.66 -0.27 6.94
N HIS A 102 -12.97 -0.38 6.79
CA HIS A 102 -13.83 -0.81 7.89
C HIS A 102 -13.73 -2.32 8.08
N ALA A 103 -13.24 -2.77 9.23
CA ALA A 103 -12.82 -4.16 9.42
C ALA A 103 -13.95 -5.20 9.29
N SER A 104 -15.16 -4.87 9.79
CA SER A 104 -16.29 -5.81 9.71
C SER A 104 -16.92 -5.90 8.32
N THR A 105 -16.99 -4.79 7.58
CA THR A 105 -17.70 -4.71 6.29
C THR A 105 -16.77 -4.83 5.09
N GLY A 106 -15.46 -4.67 5.28
CA GLY A 106 -14.49 -4.60 4.19
C GLY A 106 -14.58 -3.32 3.35
N ARG A 107 -15.38 -2.33 3.76
CA ARG A 107 -15.56 -1.07 3.01
C ARG A 107 -14.26 -0.28 2.97
N ILE A 108 -13.86 0.14 1.77
CA ILE A 108 -12.62 0.88 1.49
C ILE A 108 -12.94 2.35 1.25
N GLU A 109 -12.18 3.24 1.89
CA GLU A 109 -12.23 4.68 1.74
C GLU A 109 -10.83 5.23 1.46
N TYR A 110 -10.66 6.06 0.43
CA TYR A 110 -9.39 6.67 0.07
C TYR A 110 -9.32 8.09 0.64
N HIS A 111 -8.16 8.46 1.16
CA HIS A 111 -7.93 9.75 1.80
C HIS A 111 -6.60 10.34 1.35
N THR A 112 -6.58 11.62 1.04
CA THR A 112 -5.34 12.36 0.77
C THR A 112 -4.83 12.95 2.10
N PRO A 113 -3.53 12.83 2.44
CA PRO A 113 -2.96 13.56 3.56
C PRO A 113 -3.18 15.07 3.40
N PRO A 114 -3.33 15.82 4.50
CA PRO A 114 -3.32 17.28 4.41
C PRO A 114 -2.01 17.75 3.75
N ALA A 115 -2.09 18.79 2.92
CA ALA A 115 -0.93 19.34 2.24
C ALA A 115 0.20 19.62 3.24
N GLN A 116 1.31 18.91 3.09
CA GLN A 116 2.49 19.14 3.93
C GLN A 116 3.16 20.44 3.51
N ARG A 117 3.22 21.40 4.43
CA ARG A 117 3.97 22.65 4.24
C ARG A 117 5.41 22.37 4.67
N TRP A 118 6.32 22.22 3.71
CA TRP A 118 7.73 22.07 4.02
C TRP A 118 8.35 23.46 4.19
N ALA A 119 9.11 23.65 5.27
CA ALA A 119 9.88 24.88 5.45
C ALA A 119 11.05 24.85 4.46
N THR A 120 10.96 25.63 3.38
CA THR A 120 12.14 25.91 2.57
C THR A 120 13.08 26.74 3.45
N GLY A 121 14.37 26.39 3.55
CA GLY A 121 15.35 27.13 4.35
C GLY A 121 15.55 28.59 3.96
N THR A 122 14.82 29.09 2.96
CA THR A 122 14.89 30.45 2.38
C THR A 122 13.64 31.30 2.60
N GLY A 123 12.72 30.88 3.49
CA GLY A 123 11.54 31.69 3.84
C GLY A 123 10.42 31.67 2.79
N GLY A 124 10.53 30.82 1.78
CA GLY A 124 9.45 30.50 0.85
C GLY A 124 8.54 29.39 1.39
N VAL A 125 7.25 29.49 1.11
CA VAL A 125 6.30 28.40 1.36
C VAL A 125 6.26 27.53 0.12
N GLY A 126 6.89 26.37 0.15
CA GLY A 126 6.76 25.39 -0.93
C GLY A 126 5.45 24.61 -0.81
N HIS A 127 4.75 24.42 -1.92
CA HIS A 127 3.64 23.46 -2.00
C HIS A 127 4.18 22.05 -2.19
N SER A 128 3.46 21.03 -1.70
CA SER A 128 3.79 19.63 -1.97
C SER A 128 3.68 19.36 -3.48
N PRO A 129 4.67 18.72 -4.11
CA PRO A 129 4.61 18.36 -5.54
C PRO A 129 3.50 17.34 -5.83
N TYR A 130 2.93 16.71 -4.80
CA TYR A 130 1.86 15.70 -4.91
C TYR A 130 0.47 16.31 -4.67
N SER A 131 0.21 17.52 -5.18
CA SER A 131 -1.17 18.03 -5.29
C SER A 131 -1.91 17.22 -6.37
N PRO A 132 -3.18 16.83 -6.17
CA PRO A 132 -3.94 16.10 -7.20
C PRO A 132 -4.08 16.87 -8.52
N ASP A 133 -3.90 18.20 -8.50
CA ASP A 133 -3.96 19.08 -9.68
C ASP A 133 -2.56 19.50 -10.20
N ALA A 134 -1.47 19.02 -9.60
CA ALA A 134 -0.12 19.37 -10.06
C ALA A 134 0.25 18.53 -11.29
N PRO A 135 0.78 19.15 -12.38
CA PRO A 135 1.32 18.39 -13.49
C PRO A 135 2.44 17.48 -12.97
N GLN A 136 2.36 16.18 -13.29
CA GLN A 136 3.38 15.20 -12.93
C GLN A 136 4.65 15.43 -13.74
N ALA A 137 5.39 16.47 -13.38
CA ALA A 137 6.77 16.66 -13.82
C ALA A 137 7.66 16.33 -12.62
N PHE A 138 7.94 15.04 -12.42
CA PHE A 138 9.10 14.64 -11.65
C PHE A 138 10.33 15.10 -12.43
N THR A 139 10.84 16.27 -12.08
CA THR A 139 12.18 16.67 -12.52
C THR A 139 13.10 16.18 -11.42
N GLU A 140 14.00 15.25 -11.73
CA GLU A 140 14.98 14.77 -10.77
C GLU A 140 15.71 15.95 -10.12
N PRO A 141 15.90 15.95 -8.78
CA PRO A 141 16.78 16.91 -8.18
C PRO A 141 18.20 16.59 -8.61
N ASP A 142 18.84 17.52 -9.33
CA ASP A 142 20.28 17.49 -9.58
C ASP A 142 21.01 17.44 -8.24
N PHE A 143 21.54 16.27 -7.89
CA PHE A 143 22.52 16.16 -6.83
C PHE A 143 23.89 16.50 -7.42
N GLN A 144 24.35 17.72 -7.19
CA GLN A 144 25.77 18.10 -7.35
C GLN A 144 26.61 17.64 -6.16
#